data_AF-A0A8J8MDR1-F1
#
_entry.id   AF-A0A8J8MDR1-F1
#
_cell.length_a   1.000
_cell.length_b   1.000
_cell.length_c   1.000
_cell.angle_alpha   90.00
_cell.angle_beta   90.00
_cell.angle_gamma   90.00
#
_symmetry.space_group_name_H-M   'P 1'
#
loop_
_entity.id
_entity.type
_entity.pdbx_description
1 polymer ?
#
loop_
_entity_poly.entity_id
_entity_poly.type
_entity_poly.pdbx_seq_one_letter_code
_entity_poly.pdbx_strand_id
1 'polypeptide(L)'
;MTKVKFLKITIAVIIIILGVLNKLNVIDKFLLADSVVIGFILISILHIVDGYFSFAKNKKVDGVIWFVLGIFFIYLSTLVYSFWH
;
A
#
# COMPACT_ATOMS: atom_id res chain seq x y z
N MET A 1 15.50 5.63 -11.95
CA MET A 1 14.30 5.19 -11.19
C MET A 1 13.68 6.44 -10.54
N THR A 2 12.40 6.75 -10.75
CA THR A 2 11.79 7.94 -10.14
C THR A 2 11.66 7.77 -8.63
N LYS A 3 11.88 8.83 -7.84
CA LYS A 3 11.86 8.79 -6.36
C LYS A 3 10.59 8.13 -5.79
N VAL A 4 9.44 8.34 -6.46
CA VAL A 4 8.14 7.74 -6.11
C VAL A 4 8.11 6.22 -6.31
N LYS A 5 8.68 5.70 -7.39
CA LYS A 5 8.77 4.24 -7.64
C LYS A 5 9.64 3.56 -6.57
N PHE A 6 10.74 4.19 -6.19
CA PHE A 6 11.60 3.68 -5.11
C PHE A 6 10.82 3.61 -3.78
N LEU A 7 10.11 4.69 -3.42
CA LEU A 7 9.30 4.73 -2.20
C LEU A 7 8.23 3.62 -2.14
N LYS A 8 7.50 3.38 -3.25
CA LYS A 8 6.50 2.29 -3.33
C LYS A 8 7.13 0.93 -3.04
N ILE A 9 8.29 0.67 -3.64
CA ILE A 9 9.01 -0.58 -3.44
C ILE A 9 9.52 -0.70 -2.01
N THR A 10 10.06 0.37 -1.43
CA THR A 10 10.50 0.38 -0.03
C THR A 10 9.36 0.05 0.92
N ILE A 11 8.18 0.66 0.75
CA ILE A 11 7.01 0.37 1.60
C ILE A 11 6.59 -1.10 1.45
N ALA A 12 6.52 -1.62 0.22
CA ALA A 12 6.19 -3.03 -0.01
C ALA A 12 7.18 -3.98 0.64
N VAL A 13 8.49 -3.70 0.54
CA VAL A 13 9.55 -4.48 1.19
C VAL A 13 9.41 -4.45 2.71
N ILE A 14 9.14 -3.29 3.30
CA ILE A 14 8.93 -3.15 4.75
C ILE A 14 7.74 -4.03 5.21
N ILE A 15 6.62 -3.99 4.48
CA ILE A 15 5.44 -4.82 4.80
C ILE A 15 5.80 -6.32 4.77
N ILE A 16 6.56 -6.76 3.77
CA ILE A 16 7.00 -8.17 3.66
C ILE A 16 7.90 -8.55 4.83
N ILE A 17 8.88 -7.71 5.17
CA ILE A 17 9.81 -7.95 6.30
C ILE A 17 9.03 -8.07 7.61
N LEU A 18 8.10 -7.14 7.87
CA LEU A 18 7.26 -7.19 9.06
C LEU A 18 6.43 -8.49 9.13
N GLY A 19 5.88 -8.94 8.00
CA GLY A 19 5.16 -10.22 7.90
C GLY A 19 6.05 -11.43 8.24
N VAL A 20 7.29 -11.45 7.78
CA VAL A 20 8.27 -12.51 8.11
C VAL A 20 8.63 -12.48 9.59
N LEU A 21 8.87 -11.29 10.16
CA LEU A 21 9.23 -11.14 11.57
C LEU A 21 8.13 -11.62 12.52
N ASN A 22 6.85 -11.40 12.17
CA ASN A 22 5.73 -11.96 12.92
C ASN A 22 5.67 -13.50 12.84
N LYS A 23 5.97 -14.11 11.68
CA LYS A 23 6.03 -15.57 11.55
C LYS A 23 7.10 -16.20 12.46
N LEU A 24 8.14 -15.43 12.78
CA LEU A 24 9.20 -15.78 13.71
C LEU A 24 8.89 -15.40 15.17
N ASN A 25 7.67 -14.93 15.47
CA ASN A 25 7.23 -14.41 16.78
C ASN A 25 8.11 -13.27 17.34
N VAL A 26 8.77 -12.49 16.46
CA VAL A 26 9.64 -11.37 16.87
C VAL A 26 8.84 -10.11 17.20
N ILE A 27 7.66 -9.94 16.58
CA ILE A 27 6.81 -8.76 16.72
C ILE A 27 5.40 -9.24 17.09
N ASP A 28 4.73 -8.48 17.96
CA ASP A 28 3.34 -8.71 18.31
C ASP A 28 2.41 -8.61 17.08
N LYS A 29 1.39 -9.48 17.04
CA LYS A 29 0.47 -9.60 15.91
C LYS A 29 -0.39 -8.35 15.71
N PHE A 30 -0.75 -7.64 16.77
CA PHE A 30 -1.52 -6.40 16.69
C PHE A 30 -0.65 -5.24 16.17
N LEU A 31 0.60 -5.16 16.63
CA LEU A 31 1.59 -4.22 16.11
C LEU A 31 1.87 -4.44 14.61
N LEU A 32 1.90 -5.69 14.16
CA LEU A 32 1.99 -6.00 12.74
C LEU A 32 0.75 -5.51 11.99
N ALA A 33 -0.46 -5.85 12.47
CA ALA A 33 -1.70 -5.51 11.79
C ALA A 33 -1.82 -4.00 11.56
N ASP A 34 -1.58 -3.19 12.59
CA ASP A 34 -1.62 -1.73 12.49
C ASP A 34 -0.56 -1.19 11.51
N SER A 35 0.66 -1.76 11.54
CA SER A 35 1.75 -1.37 10.64
C SER A 35 1.45 -1.69 9.16
N VAL A 36 0.82 -2.85 8.89
CA VAL A 36 0.42 -3.27 7.55
C VAL A 36 -0.71 -2.38 7.02
N VAL A 37 -1.68 -2.03 7.87
CA VAL A 37 -2.78 -1.09 7.53
C VAL A 37 -2.21 0.27 7.12
N ILE A 38 -1.31 0.83 7.91
CA ILE A 38 -0.63 2.10 7.58
C ILE A 38 0.13 1.99 6.24
N GLY A 39 0.83 0.87 6.02
CA GLY A 39 1.54 0.59 4.78
C GLY A 39 0.61 0.58 3.55
N PHE A 40 -0.55 -0.06 3.65
CA PHE A 40 -1.54 -0.07 2.57
C PHE A 40 -2.15 1.30 2.29
N ILE A 41 -2.43 2.10 3.33
CA ILE A 41 -2.91 3.48 3.15
C ILE A 41 -1.85 4.32 2.41
N LEU A 42 -0.58 4.23 2.80
CA LEU A 42 0.51 4.95 2.14
C LEU A 42 0.67 4.53 0.67
N ILE A 43 0.64 3.23 0.38
CA ILE A 43 0.69 2.72 -0.99
C ILE A 43 -0.52 3.22 -1.80
N SER A 44 -1.70 3.22 -1.21
CA SER A 44 -2.92 3.71 -1.86
C SER A 44 -2.80 5.16 -2.29
N ILE A 45 -2.39 6.05 -1.38
CA ILE A 45 -2.21 7.48 -1.68
C ILE A 45 -1.26 7.65 -2.88
N LEU A 46 -0.15 6.91 -2.90
CA LEU A 46 0.80 6.97 -4.02
C LEU A 46 0.21 6.43 -5.34
N HIS A 47 -0.72 5.49 -5.30
CA HIS A 47 -1.41 4.99 -6.49
C HIS A 47 -2.47 5.99 -6.99
N ILE A 48 -3.23 6.62 -6.09
CA ILE A 48 -4.19 7.67 -6.44
C ILE A 48 -3.48 8.88 -7.07
N VAL A 49 -2.36 9.31 -6.50
CA VAL A 49 -1.54 10.41 -7.03
C VAL A 49 -0.98 10.06 -8.42
N ASP A 50 -0.48 8.84 -8.62
CA ASP A 50 -0.03 8.39 -9.95
C ASP A 50 -1.17 8.32 -10.97
N GLY A 51 -2.38 7.94 -10.52
CA GLY A 51 -3.59 7.97 -11.33
C GLY A 51 -3.91 9.39 -11.81
N TYR A 52 -3.92 10.35 -10.87
CA TYR A 52 -4.14 11.77 -11.15
C TYR A 52 -3.12 12.32 -12.15
N PHE A 53 -1.82 12.08 -11.95
CA PHE A 53 -0.78 12.52 -12.88
C PHE A 53 -0.90 11.88 -14.27
N SER A 54 -1.39 10.63 -14.34
CA SER A 54 -1.62 9.95 -15.61
C SER A 54 -2.78 10.57 -16.37
N PHE A 55 -3.87 10.96 -15.67
CA PHE A 55 -4.96 11.73 -16.26
C PHE A 55 -4.49 13.10 -16.76
N ALA A 56 -3.68 13.81 -15.98
CA ALA A 56 -3.11 15.11 -16.37
C ALA A 56 -2.23 15.01 -17.64
N LYS A 57 -1.60 13.86 -17.88
CA LYS A 57 -0.78 13.57 -19.07
C LYS A 57 -1.58 12.91 -20.21
N ASN A 58 -2.91 12.92 -20.11
CA ASN A 58 -3.84 12.34 -21.09
C ASN A 58 -3.70 10.81 -21.29
N LYS A 59 -3.09 10.10 -20.34
CA LYS A 59 -2.96 8.64 -20.32
C LYS A 59 -4.10 8.03 -19.51
N LYS A 60 -5.30 8.04 -20.10
CA LYS A 60 -6.55 7.71 -19.39
C LYS A 60 -6.58 6.27 -18.84
N VAL A 61 -6.13 5.29 -19.63
CA VAL A 61 -6.13 3.88 -19.21
C VAL A 61 -5.21 3.65 -18.02
N ASP A 62 -3.96 4.13 -18.10
CA ASP A 62 -3.01 4.07 -16.99
C ASP A 62 -3.59 4.77 -15.74
N GLY A 63 -4.20 5.94 -15.93
CA GLY A 63 -4.84 6.70 -14.84
C GLY A 63 -5.91 5.90 -14.10
N VAL A 64 -6.81 5.25 -14.83
CA VAL A 64 -7.86 4.40 -14.25
C VAL A 64 -7.25 3.23 -13.49
N ILE A 65 -6.26 2.53 -14.06
CA ILE A 65 -5.62 1.37 -13.41
C ILE A 65 -5.00 1.78 -12.06
N TRP A 66 -4.21 2.86 -12.05
CA TRP A 66 -3.57 3.34 -10.84
C TRP A 66 -4.60 3.80 -9.80
N PHE A 67 -5.68 4.45 -10.23
CA PHE A 67 -6.74 4.90 -9.33
C PHE A 67 -7.51 3.73 -8.70
N VAL A 68 -7.90 2.72 -9.50
CA VAL A 68 -8.58 1.51 -9.02
C VAL A 68 -7.70 0.72 -8.06
N LEU A 69 -6.39 0.58 -8.36
CA LEU A 69 -5.44 -0.03 -7.43
C LEU A 69 -5.36 0.72 -6.11
N GLY A 70 -5.37 2.05 -6.14
CA GLY A 70 -5.42 2.87 -4.93
C GLY A 70 -6.64 2.55 -4.07
N ILE A 71 -7.84 2.55 -4.65
CA ILE A 71 -9.08 2.20 -3.94
C ILE A 71 -9.03 0.77 -3.39
N PHE A 72 -8.50 -0.16 -4.18
CA PHE A 72 -8.35 -1.55 -3.76
C PHE A 72 -7.48 -1.69 -2.50
N PHE A 73 -6.36 -0.98 -2.42
CA PHE A 73 -5.51 -0.99 -1.22
C PHE A 73 -6.17 -0.37 0.01
N ILE A 74 -7.03 0.65 -0.15
CA ILE A 74 -7.85 1.18 0.96
C ILE A 74 -8.80 0.10 1.47
N TYR A 75 -9.52 -0.56 0.56
CA TYR A 75 -10.44 -1.63 0.94
C TYR A 75 -9.72 -2.80 1.63
N LEU A 76 -8.54 -3.17 1.13
CA LEU A 76 -7.71 -4.20 1.75
C LEU A 76 -7.26 -3.78 3.16
N SER A 77 -6.91 -2.50 3.35
CA SER A 77 -6.52 -1.97 4.66
C SER A 77 -7.66 -2.08 5.68
N THR A 78 -8.91 -1.79 5.29
CA THR A 78 -10.07 -1.91 6.19
C THR A 78 -10.39 -3.37 6.51
N LEU A 79 -10.21 -4.27 5.55
CA LEU A 79 -10.43 -5.71 5.74
C LEU A 79 -9.40 -6.31 6.71
N VAL A 80 -8.13 -5.93 6.55
CA VAL A 80 -7.07 -6.34 7.48
C VAL A 80 -7.35 -5.78 8.86
N TYR A 81 -7.64 -4.49 8.99
CA TYR A 81 -7.94 -3.91 10.30
C TYR A 81 -9.08 -4.64 11.02
N SER A 82 -10.20 -4.89 10.33
CA SER A 82 -11.36 -5.59 10.89
C SER A 82 -11.16 -7.08 11.17
N PHE A 83 -10.15 -7.72 10.58
CA PHE A 83 -9.85 -9.13 10.86
C PHE A 83 -9.00 -9.31 12.12
N TRP A 84 -8.21 -8.30 12.46
CA TRP A 84 -7.23 -8.36 13.55
C TRP A 84 -7.67 -7.63 14.82
N HIS A 85 -8.72 -6.80 14.76
CA HIS A 85 -9.39 -6.16 15.90
C HIS A 85 -10.86 -6.58 15.95
#